data_AF-A0A6B3FKF1-F1
#
_entry.id   AF-A0A6B3FKF1-F1
#
_cell.length_a   1.000
_cell.length_b   1.000
_cell.length_c   1.000
_cell.angle_alpha   90.00
_cell.angle_beta   90.00
_cell.angle_gamma   90.00
#
_symmetry.space_group_name_H-M   'P 1'
#
loop_
_entity.id
_entity.type
_entity.pdbx_description
1 polymer ?
#
loop_
_entity_poly.entity_id
_entity_poly.type
_entity_poly.pdbx_seq_one_letter_code
_entity_poly.pdbx_strand_id
1 'polypeptide(L)'
;FVAGVAKDQFGRTIGEDADFFPFPAVDSGEAPVVSGGDAAVVLKDGGNQKGAMALVEYLATPEAAGVWAEAGGFISPNTELDLAKYGDDTTRRIAQSLVEAGDSARFDMSDQAPAAFGGTKGTGEWKLLQD
;
A
#
# COMPACT_ATOMS: atom_id res chain seq x y z
N PHE A 1 -3.97 -4.66 -2.01
CA PHE A 1 -3.47 -5.98 -2.46
C PHE A 1 -4.26 -7.13 -1.84
N VAL A 2 -4.26 -7.26 -0.51
CA VAL A 2 -4.89 -8.39 0.22
C VAL A 2 -6.38 -8.57 -0.09
N ALA A 3 -7.18 -7.50 -0.08
CA ALA A 3 -8.61 -7.57 -0.40
C ALA A 3 -8.88 -8.10 -1.83
N GLY A 4 -8.05 -7.70 -2.81
CA GLY A 4 -8.13 -8.23 -4.17
C GLY A 4 -7.84 -9.74 -4.22
N VAL A 5 -6.80 -10.20 -3.51
CA VAL A 5 -6.47 -11.64 -3.42
C VAL A 5 -7.61 -12.44 -2.76
N ALA A 6 -8.13 -11.96 -1.63
CA ALA A 6 -9.22 -12.63 -0.92
C ALA A 6 -10.47 -12.78 -1.80
N LYS A 7 -10.84 -11.73 -2.55
CA LYS A 7 -11.95 -11.75 -3.50
C LYS A 7 -11.66 -12.63 -4.71
N ASP A 8 -10.59 -12.36 -5.45
CA ASP A 8 -10.39 -12.89 -6.80
C ASP A 8 -9.84 -14.31 -6.80
N GLN A 9 -9.03 -14.69 -5.80
CA GLN A 9 -8.44 -16.03 -5.71
C GLN A 9 -9.21 -16.96 -4.77
N PHE A 10 -9.84 -16.42 -3.73
CA PHE A 10 -10.49 -17.21 -2.69
C PHE A 10 -12.00 -17.02 -2.61
N GLY A 11 -12.59 -16.16 -3.45
CA GLY A 11 -14.04 -15.96 -3.52
C GLY A 11 -14.65 -15.41 -2.24
N ARG A 12 -13.87 -14.65 -1.45
CA ARG A 12 -14.31 -14.07 -0.17
C ARG A 12 -15.02 -12.74 -0.39
N THR A 13 -16.13 -12.54 0.30
CA THR A 13 -16.82 -11.25 0.34
C THR A 13 -16.12 -10.32 1.33
N ILE A 14 -15.54 -9.24 0.82
CA ILE A 14 -14.85 -8.25 1.67
C ILE A 14 -15.88 -7.51 2.51
N GLY A 15 -15.61 -7.38 3.82
CA GLY A 15 -16.54 -6.85 4.82
C GLY A 15 -17.45 -7.89 5.47
N GLU A 16 -17.56 -9.10 4.92
CA GLU A 16 -18.31 -10.21 5.52
C GLU A 16 -17.39 -11.37 5.93
N ASP A 17 -16.64 -11.90 4.97
CA ASP A 17 -15.70 -13.01 5.17
C ASP A 17 -14.29 -12.54 5.57
N ALA A 18 -13.92 -11.31 5.19
CA ALA A 18 -12.62 -10.73 5.43
C ALA A 18 -12.75 -9.23 5.78
N ASP A 19 -12.16 -8.83 6.90
CA ASP A 19 -12.10 -7.44 7.35
C ASP A 19 -10.68 -7.12 7.85
N PHE A 20 -10.45 -5.87 8.26
CA PHE A 20 -9.20 -5.41 8.83
C PHE A 20 -9.39 -4.90 10.27
N PHE A 21 -8.29 -4.87 11.01
CA PHE A 21 -8.21 -4.32 12.35
C PHE A 21 -6.95 -3.46 12.48
N PRO A 22 -6.95 -2.43 13.34
CA PRO A 22 -5.78 -1.57 13.53
C PRO A 22 -4.62 -2.37 14.13
N PHE A 23 -3.40 -1.97 13.78
CA PHE A 23 -2.21 -2.53 14.43
C PHE A 23 -2.21 -2.17 15.92
N PRO A 24 -1.72 -3.04 16.82
CA PRO A 24 -1.68 -2.72 18.25
C PRO A 24 -0.85 -1.46 18.52
N ALA A 25 -1.35 -0.60 19.41
CA ALA A 25 -0.55 0.48 19.97
C ALA A 25 0.63 -0.07 20.78
N VAL A 26 1.75 0.65 20.76
CA VAL A 26 2.88 0.39 21.63
C VAL A 26 2.73 1.23 22.89
N ASP A 27 2.72 0.58 24.05
CA ASP A 27 2.49 1.19 25.37
C ASP A 27 1.23 2.07 25.39
N SER A 28 1.36 3.36 25.73
CA SER A 28 0.28 4.35 25.73
C SER A 28 0.26 5.23 24.47
N GLY A 29 0.93 4.80 23.40
CA GLY A 29 0.98 5.53 22.12
C GLY A 29 -0.28 5.35 21.26
N GLU A 30 -0.30 6.04 20.14
CA GLU A 30 -1.33 5.82 19.11
C GLU A 30 -1.03 4.55 18.30
N ALA A 31 -2.09 3.88 17.84
CA ALA A 31 -1.96 2.74 16.94
C ALA A 31 -1.37 3.20 15.59
N PRO A 32 -0.22 2.66 15.16
CA PRO A 32 0.34 3.02 13.86
C PRO A 32 -0.46 2.35 12.73
N VAL A 33 -0.42 2.95 11.55
CA VAL A 33 -0.71 2.22 10.31
C VAL A 33 0.61 1.69 9.79
N VAL A 34 0.77 0.37 9.85
CA VAL A 34 1.93 -0.34 9.27
C VAL A 34 1.52 -0.89 7.91
N SER A 35 2.26 -0.52 6.88
CA SER A 35 1.97 -0.92 5.50
C SER A 35 3.26 -1.23 4.74
N GLY A 36 3.16 -2.03 3.68
CA GLY A 36 4.17 -2.02 2.62
C GLY A 36 3.86 -0.93 1.59
N GLY A 37 4.72 -0.75 0.58
CA GLY A 37 4.43 0.17 -0.52
C GLY A 37 5.28 -0.04 -1.76
N ASP A 38 4.75 0.39 -2.90
CA ASP A 38 5.46 0.46 -4.16
C ASP A 38 5.86 1.91 -4.47
N ALA A 39 7.08 2.11 -4.98
CA ALA A 39 7.56 3.41 -5.42
C ALA A 39 7.89 3.39 -6.91
N ALA A 40 7.35 4.34 -7.67
CA ALA A 40 7.77 4.60 -9.04
C ALA A 40 8.96 5.58 -9.03
N VAL A 41 10.05 5.21 -9.71
CA VAL A 41 11.27 6.03 -9.80
C VAL A 41 11.71 6.20 -11.25
N VAL A 42 12.26 7.38 -11.57
CA VAL A 42 12.89 7.64 -12.86
C VAL A 42 14.39 7.35 -12.77
N LEU A 43 14.87 6.42 -13.60
CA LEU A 43 16.29 6.09 -13.66
C LEU A 43 17.07 7.18 -14.41
N LYS A 44 18.22 7.58 -13.84
CA LYS A 44 19.07 8.66 -14.39
C LYS A 44 19.57 8.39 -15.80
N ASP A 45 19.87 7.13 -16.11
CA ASP A 45 20.43 6.72 -17.41
C ASP A 45 19.35 6.52 -18.50
N GLY A 46 18.09 6.85 -18.19
CA GLY A 46 16.98 6.70 -19.12
C GLY A 46 17.10 7.64 -20.34
N GLY A 47 16.83 7.09 -21.54
CA GLY A 47 16.92 7.83 -22.80
C GLY A 47 15.77 8.82 -23.09
N ASN A 48 14.72 8.84 -22.27
CA ASN A 48 13.61 9.79 -22.37
C ASN A 48 13.18 10.32 -21.01
N GLN A 49 14.02 11.18 -20.42
CA GLN A 49 13.79 11.78 -19.11
C GLN A 49 12.48 12.57 -19.05
N LYS A 50 12.15 13.34 -20.10
CA LYS A 50 10.94 14.16 -20.12
C LYS A 50 9.67 13.32 -20.07
N GLY A 51 9.60 12.25 -20.87
CA GLY A 51 8.46 11.34 -20.86
C GLY A 51 8.34 10.56 -19.56
N ALA A 52 9.47 10.09 -19.01
CA ALA A 52 9.48 9.36 -17.74
C ALA A 52 9.02 10.24 -16.56
N MET A 53 9.49 11.49 -16.49
CA MET A 53 9.04 12.44 -15.46
C MET A 53 7.56 12.78 -15.60
N ALA A 54 7.08 13.00 -16.83
CA ALA A 54 5.65 13.25 -17.07
C ALA A 54 4.76 12.08 -16.63
N LEU A 55 5.22 10.83 -16.81
CA LEU A 55 4.50 9.66 -16.33
C LEU A 55 4.46 9.59 -14.80
N VAL A 56 5.58 9.79 -14.11
CA VAL A 56 5.61 9.76 -12.64
C VAL A 56 4.80 10.91 -12.04
N GLU A 57 4.80 12.08 -12.66
CA GLU A 57 3.94 13.21 -12.29
C GLU A 57 2.46 12.85 -12.44
N TYR A 58 2.07 12.22 -13.56
CA TYR A 58 0.70 11.73 -13.73
C TYR A 58 0.31 10.68 -12.68
N LEU A 59 1.18 9.71 -12.39
CA LEU A 59 0.93 8.67 -11.39
C LEU A 59 0.73 9.24 -9.97
N ALA A 60 1.26 10.43 -9.69
CA ALA A 60 1.06 11.11 -8.41
C ALA A 60 -0.29 11.85 -8.30
N THR A 61 -1.05 11.99 -9.40
CA THR A 61 -2.34 12.71 -9.41
C THR A 61 -3.47 11.89 -8.77
N PRO A 62 -4.52 12.55 -8.24
CA PRO A 62 -5.72 11.86 -7.77
C PRO A 62 -6.48 11.16 -8.91
N GLU A 63 -6.35 11.65 -10.15
CA GLU A 63 -6.93 11.01 -11.33
C GLU A 63 -6.36 9.60 -11.54
N ALA A 64 -5.02 9.50 -11.61
CA ALA A 64 -4.34 8.22 -11.77
C ALA A 64 -4.67 7.29 -10.60
N ALA A 65 -4.55 7.77 -9.35
CA ALA A 65 -4.91 7.00 -8.17
C ALA A 65 -6.36 6.48 -8.21
N GLY A 66 -7.29 7.29 -8.74
CA GLY A 66 -8.69 6.94 -8.90
C GLY A 66 -8.92 5.77 -9.85
N VAL A 67 -8.19 5.69 -10.96
CA VAL A 67 -8.27 4.54 -11.89
C VAL A 67 -7.93 3.23 -11.18
N TRP A 68 -6.89 3.23 -10.34
CA TRP A 68 -6.48 2.04 -9.58
C TRP A 68 -7.44 1.72 -8.42
N ALA A 69 -7.96 2.75 -7.75
CA ALA A 69 -8.96 2.58 -6.68
C ALA A 69 -10.23 1.88 -7.19
N GLU A 70 -10.71 2.28 -8.38
CA GLU A 70 -11.89 1.69 -9.04
C GLU A 70 -11.61 0.24 -9.51
N ALA A 71 -10.40 -0.02 -10.02
CA ALA A 71 -10.00 -1.38 -10.40
C ALA A 71 -9.90 -2.33 -9.20
N GLY A 72 -9.59 -1.81 -8.02
CA GLY A 72 -9.49 -2.57 -6.78
C GLY A 72 -8.11 -3.20 -6.56
N GLY A 73 -7.90 -3.75 -5.36
CA GLY A 73 -6.62 -4.36 -4.98
C GLY A 73 -5.50 -3.35 -4.68
N PHE A 74 -5.82 -2.06 -4.57
CA PHE A 74 -4.88 -0.96 -4.34
C PHE A 74 -5.45 0.02 -3.30
N ILE A 75 -4.58 0.71 -2.58
CA ILE A 75 -4.91 1.90 -1.77
C ILE A 75 -3.86 2.98 -2.05
N SER A 76 -4.28 4.24 -2.06
CA SER A 76 -3.41 5.39 -2.37
C SER A 76 -3.12 6.24 -1.14
N PRO A 77 -1.89 6.74 -0.96
CA PRO A 77 -1.59 7.80 0.00
C PRO A 77 -1.98 9.21 -0.50
N ASN A 78 -2.49 9.34 -1.73
CA ASN A 78 -2.91 10.64 -2.27
C ASN A 78 -4.12 11.17 -1.48
N THR A 79 -3.94 12.29 -0.78
CA THR A 79 -4.95 12.90 0.10
C THR A 79 -6.07 13.64 -0.62
N GLU A 80 -5.92 13.86 -1.94
CA GLU A 80 -6.92 14.50 -2.80
C GLU A 80 -7.81 13.48 -3.53
N LEU A 81 -7.53 12.18 -3.38
CA LEU A 81 -8.34 11.12 -3.94
C LEU A 81 -9.71 11.05 -3.25
N ASP A 82 -10.78 11.10 -4.03
CA ASP A 82 -12.14 10.80 -3.53
C ASP A 82 -12.24 9.32 -3.13
N LEU A 83 -12.41 9.08 -1.82
CA LEU A 83 -12.56 7.73 -1.27
C LEU A 83 -13.79 6.99 -1.81
N ALA A 84 -14.79 7.69 -2.34
CA ALA A 84 -15.95 7.05 -2.97
C ALA A 84 -15.59 6.20 -4.20
N LYS A 85 -14.38 6.37 -4.75
CA LYS A 85 -13.86 5.57 -5.87
C LYS A 85 -13.54 4.12 -5.50
N TYR A 86 -13.28 3.82 -4.23
CA TYR A 86 -13.09 2.42 -3.81
C TYR A 86 -14.42 1.69 -3.80
N GLY A 87 -14.45 0.45 -4.31
CA GLY A 87 -15.68 -0.30 -4.55
C GLY A 87 -16.44 -0.80 -3.31
N ASP A 88 -15.79 -0.86 -2.14
CA ASP A 88 -16.37 -1.41 -0.90
C ASP A 88 -15.96 -0.61 0.35
N ASP A 89 -16.79 -0.68 1.40
CA ASP A 89 -16.60 0.09 2.65
C ASP A 89 -15.33 -0.31 3.41
N THR A 90 -14.92 -1.56 3.33
CA THR A 90 -13.72 -2.05 4.01
C THR A 90 -12.47 -1.45 3.38
N THR A 91 -12.35 -1.51 2.06
CA THR A 91 -11.25 -0.89 1.32
C THR A 91 -11.24 0.63 1.53
N ARG A 92 -12.41 1.29 1.56
CA ARG A 92 -12.53 2.72 1.89
C ARG A 92 -11.96 3.04 3.27
N ARG A 93 -12.35 2.29 4.30
CA ARG A 93 -11.86 2.50 5.67
C ARG A 93 -10.35 2.26 5.78
N ILE A 94 -9.80 1.27 5.07
CA ILE A 94 -8.35 1.02 5.03
C ILE A 94 -7.63 2.23 4.39
N ALA A 95 -8.09 2.70 3.23
CA ALA A 95 -7.49 3.85 2.56
C ALA A 95 -7.59 5.14 3.40
N GLN A 96 -8.73 5.35 4.05
CA GLN A 96 -8.91 6.46 5.00
C GLN A 96 -7.91 6.36 6.16
N SER A 97 -7.74 5.18 6.76
CA SER A 97 -6.79 5.01 7.87
C SER A 97 -5.35 5.35 7.45
N LEU A 98 -4.96 5.02 6.22
CA LEU A 98 -3.63 5.34 5.69
C LEU A 98 -3.43 6.87 5.58
N VAL A 99 -4.42 7.59 5.05
CA VAL A 99 -4.35 9.05 4.89
C VAL A 99 -4.39 9.74 6.26
N GLU A 100 -5.28 9.31 7.16
CA GLU A 100 -5.43 9.88 8.50
C GLU A 100 -4.24 9.62 9.41
N ALA A 101 -3.49 8.52 9.19
CA ALA A 101 -2.29 8.24 9.94
C ALA A 101 -1.23 9.34 9.80
N GLY A 102 -1.19 10.07 8.68
CA GLY A 102 -0.21 11.13 8.45
C GLY A 102 1.21 10.68 8.78
N ASP A 103 1.87 11.39 9.70
CA ASP A 103 3.24 11.09 10.15
C ASP A 103 3.36 9.82 11.03
N SER A 104 2.25 9.15 11.36
CA SER A 104 2.23 7.87 12.11
C SER A 104 2.26 6.65 11.19
N ALA A 105 2.19 6.83 9.86
CA ALA A 105 2.37 5.73 8.91
C ALA A 105 3.79 5.18 8.97
N ARG A 106 3.94 3.85 9.01
CA ARG A 106 5.23 3.16 9.07
C ARG A 106 5.29 2.13 7.95
N PHE A 107 6.44 2.03 7.29
CA PHE A 107 6.73 0.83 6.51
C PHE A 107 7.02 -0.34 7.44
N ASP A 108 6.69 -1.56 7.02
CA ASP A 108 7.02 -2.74 7.82
C ASP A 108 8.54 -2.94 7.95
N MET A 109 8.96 -3.73 8.94
CA MET A 109 10.37 -3.87 9.28
C MET A 109 11.22 -4.38 8.10
N SER A 110 10.66 -5.24 7.25
CA SER A 110 11.38 -5.81 6.11
C SER A 110 11.66 -4.76 5.03
N ASP A 111 10.79 -3.76 4.89
CA ASP A 111 10.96 -2.59 4.02
C ASP A 111 11.96 -1.55 4.59
N GLN A 112 12.17 -1.54 5.92
CA GLN A 112 13.14 -0.66 6.58
C GLN A 112 14.55 -1.25 6.61
N ALA A 113 14.69 -2.57 6.44
CA ALA A 113 15.98 -3.24 6.49
C ALA A 113 16.68 -3.26 5.12
N PRO A 114 18.03 -3.34 5.07
CA PRO A 114 18.75 -3.50 3.81
C PRO A 114 18.22 -4.71 3.02
N ALA A 115 18.14 -4.61 1.69
CA ALA A 115 17.58 -5.67 0.84
C ALA A 115 18.25 -7.05 1.04
N ALA A 116 19.53 -7.07 1.39
CA ALA A 116 20.28 -8.29 1.73
C ALA A 116 19.75 -9.01 2.99
N PHE A 117 19.00 -8.32 3.84
CA PHE A 117 18.39 -8.83 5.05
C PHE A 117 16.86 -8.89 4.96
N GLY A 118 16.18 -7.80 4.61
CA GLY A 118 14.71 -7.70 4.73
C GLY A 118 13.94 -7.98 3.44
N GLY A 119 14.31 -7.35 2.32
CA GLY A 119 13.43 -7.27 1.16
C GLY A 119 13.48 -8.41 0.13
N THR A 120 14.35 -9.42 0.29
CA THR A 120 14.57 -10.43 -0.77
C THR A 120 13.84 -11.74 -0.46
N LYS A 121 12.83 -12.06 -1.28
CA LYS A 121 12.03 -13.29 -1.17
C LYS A 121 12.90 -14.55 -1.06
N GLY A 122 12.63 -15.36 -0.03
CA GLY A 122 13.30 -16.66 0.17
C GLY A 122 14.73 -16.56 0.72
N THR A 123 15.16 -15.38 1.14
CA THR A 123 16.46 -15.13 1.78
C THR A 123 16.29 -14.20 2.98
N GLY A 124 17.33 -14.02 3.78
CA GLY A 124 17.32 -13.08 4.91
C GLY A 124 16.20 -13.36 5.91
N GLU A 125 15.62 -12.31 6.47
CA GLU A 125 14.51 -12.34 7.43
C GLU A 125 13.33 -13.19 6.93
N TRP A 126 12.92 -13.01 5.67
CA TRP A 126 11.79 -13.74 5.09
C TRP A 126 11.99 -15.25 5.11
N LYS A 127 13.23 -15.74 4.97
CA LYS A 127 13.52 -17.18 5.11
C LYS A 127 13.64 -17.59 6.58
N LEU A 128 14.34 -16.79 7.38
CA LEU A 128 14.65 -17.11 8.77
C LEU A 128 13.41 -17.18 9.67
N LEU A 129 12.39 -16.37 9.40
CA LEU A 129 11.13 -16.38 10.18
C LEU A 129 10.14 -17.45 9.72
N GLN A 130 10.45 -18.20 8.66
CA GLN A 130 9.62 -19.31 8.15
C GLN A 130 10.16 -20.70 8.56
N ASP A 131 11.36 -20.77 9.14
CA ASP A 131 12.01 -22.00 9.65
C ASP A 131 11.84 -22.14 11.17
#